data_AF-A0A5P2BEW3-F1
#
_entry.id   AF-A0A5P2BEW3-F1
#
_cell.length_a   1.000
_cell.length_b   1.000
_cell.length_c   1.000
_cell.angle_alpha   90.00
_cell.angle_beta   90.00
_cell.angle_gamma   90.00
#
_symmetry.space_group_name_H-M   'P 1'
#
loop_
_entity.id
_entity.type
_entity.pdbx_description
1 polymer ?
#
loop_
_entity_poly.entity_id
_entity_poly.type
_entity_poly.pdbx_seq_one_letter_code
_entity_poly.pdbx_strand_id
1 'polypeptide(L)' 'MGVPPHDLTSDTYTLFTPGNAHSAKICRDFVQRTLETLGLGHLGDTAALCTSELVTNVHQHT' A
#
# COMPACT_ATOMS: atom_id res chain seq x y z
N MET A 1 -35.94 -3.03 7.71
CA MET A 1 -34.73 -3.72 8.21
C MET A 1 -33.54 -2.93 7.71
N GLY A 2 -33.04 -2.00 8.51
CA GLY A 2 -31.89 -1.16 8.14
C GLY A 2 -30.63 -2.00 8.15
N VAL A 3 -29.81 -1.88 7.11
CA VAL A 3 -28.48 -2.48 7.06
C VAL A 3 -27.67 -1.88 8.22
N PRO A 4 -27.05 -2.67 9.11
CA PRO A 4 -26.22 -2.11 10.16
C PRO A 4 -25.08 -1.32 9.51
N PRO A 5 -24.60 -0.22 10.14
CA PRO A 5 -23.42 0.46 9.64
C PRO A 5 -22.31 -0.58 9.53
N HIS A 6 -21.77 -0.77 8.33
CA HIS A 6 -20.52 -1.50 8.19
C HIS A 6 -19.53 -0.77 9.10
N ASP A 7 -19.19 -1.40 10.21
CA ASP A 7 -18.08 -0.97 11.04
C ASP A 7 -16.86 -1.15 10.13
N LEU A 8 -16.47 -0.09 9.43
CA LEU A 8 -15.24 -0.05 8.65
C LEU A 8 -14.12 -0.06 9.68
N THR A 9 -13.84 -1.22 10.26
CA THR A 9 -12.64 -1.44 11.03
C THR A 9 -11.49 -1.06 10.12
N SER A 10 -10.83 0.07 10.42
CA SER A 10 -9.76 0.59 9.59
C SER A 10 -8.57 -0.37 9.70
N ASP A 11 -8.53 -1.37 8.82
CA ASP A 11 -7.46 -2.36 8.83
C ASP A 11 -6.13 -1.67 8.55
N THR A 12 -5.17 -1.89 9.45
CA THR A 12 -3.82 -1.30 9.35
C THR A 12 -2.83 -2.38 8.96
N TYR A 13 -2.11 -2.14 7.87
CA TYR A 13 -1.08 -3.04 7.34
C TYR A 13 0.29 -2.37 7.43
N THR A 14 1.25 -3.02 8.09
CA THR A 14 2.60 -2.47 8.30
C THR A 14 3.64 -3.38 7.66
N LEU A 15 4.60 -2.78 6.95
CA LEU A 15 5.73 -3.46 6.34
C LEU A 15 7.03 -2.70 6.67
N PHE A 16 8.06 -3.44 7.08
CA PHE A 16 9.41 -2.90 7.28
C PHE A 16 10.35 -3.43 6.20
N THR A 17 11.12 -2.53 5.60
CA THR A 17 12.14 -2.86 4.59
C THR A 17 13.46 -2.14 4.90
N PRO A 18 14.61 -2.70 4.52
CA PRO A 18 15.89 -1.99 4.62
C PRO A 18 15.90 -0.74 3.72
N GLY A 19 16.71 0.27 4.01
CA GLY A 19 16.81 1.50 3.20
C GLY A 19 17.60 1.34 1.90
N ASN A 20 17.23 0.40 1.02
CA ASN A 20 17.92 0.17 -0.26
C ASN A 20 16.98 0.28 -1.47
N ALA A 21 17.57 0.29 -2.67
CA ALA A 21 16.84 0.50 -3.93
C ALA A 21 15.75 -0.56 -4.23
N HIS A 22 15.79 -1.75 -3.61
CA HIS A 22 14.77 -2.77 -3.82
C HIS A 22 13.49 -2.51 -3.02
N SER A 23 13.56 -1.69 -1.97
CA SER A 23 12.44 -1.42 -1.07
C SER A 23 11.27 -0.73 -1.77
N ALA A 24 11.54 0.10 -2.78
CA ALA A 24 10.47 0.71 -3.57
C ALA A 24 9.60 -0.34 -4.30
N LYS A 25 10.24 -1.39 -4.86
CA LYS A 25 9.51 -2.51 -5.47
C LYS A 25 8.73 -3.30 -4.41
N ILE A 26 9.38 -3.67 -3.31
CA ILE A 26 8.76 -4.50 -2.27
C ILE A 26 7.53 -3.81 -1.68
N CYS A 27 7.64 -2.52 -1.32
CA CYS A 27 6.53 -1.75 -0.76
C CYS A 27 5.39 -1.57 -1.78
N ARG A 28 5.71 -1.29 -3.03
CA ARG A 28 4.72 -1.16 -4.10
C ARG A 28 3.91 -2.44 -4.29
N ASP A 29 4.61 -3.57 -4.43
CA ASP A 29 3.98 -4.87 -4.69
C ASP A 29 3.13 -5.30 -3.47
N PHE A 30 3.55 -4.95 -2.25
CA PHE A 30 2.76 -5.15 -1.04
C PHE A 30 1.44 -4.36 -1.07
N VAL A 31 1.50 -3.05 -1.35
CA VAL A 31 0.29 -2.21 -1.42
C VAL A 31 -0.67 -2.70 -2.49
N GLN A 32 -0.16 -3.03 -3.69
CA GLN A 32 -0.97 -3.53 -4.78
C GLN A 32 -1.70 -4.82 -4.39
N ARG A 33 -0.99 -5.81 -3.82
CA ARG A 33 -1.61 -7.09 -3.41
C ARG A 33 -2.57 -6.96 -2.24
N THR A 34 -2.30 -6.06 -1.30
CA THR A 34 -3.24 -5.76 -0.22
C THR A 34 -4.54 -5.21 -0.79
N LEU A 35 -4.48 -4.25 -1.71
CA LEU A 35 -5.67 -3.70 -2.36
C LEU A 35 -6.42 -4.76 -3.19
N GLU A 36 -5.71 -5.62 -3.91
CA GLU A 36 -6.33 -6.75 -4.63
C GLU A 36 -7.08 -7.69 -3.66
N THR A 37 -6.46 -8.05 -2.54
CA THR A 37 -7.05 -8.92 -1.52
C THR A 37 -8.30 -8.32 -0.88
N LEU A 38 -8.34 -6.99 -0.75
CA LEU A 38 -9.49 -6.23 -0.24
C LEU A 38 -10.58 -5.97 -1.29
N GLY A 39 -10.42 -6.44 -2.54
CA GLY A 39 -11.36 -6.16 -3.62
C GLY A 39 -11.28 -4.72 -4.18
N LEU A 40 -10.22 -3.99 -3.83
CA LEU A 40 -9.95 -2.61 -4.23
C LEU A 40 -8.90 -2.50 -5.35
N GLY A 41 -8.73 -3.55 -6.16
CA GLY A 41 -7.70 -3.64 -7.20
C GLY A 41 -7.73 -2.49 -8.23
N HIS A 42 -8.87 -1.82 -8.42
CA HIS A 42 -8.98 -0.64 -9.28
C HIS A 42 -8.13 0.56 -8.82
N LEU A 43 -7.69 0.58 -7.56
CA LEU A 43 -6.77 1.58 -7.02
C LEU A 43 -5.30 1.14 -7.12
N GLY A 44 -5.05 -0.12 -7.52
CA GLY A 44 -3.76 -0.79 -7.44
C GLY A 44 -2.65 -0.03 -8.16
N ASP A 45 -2.84 0.30 -9.44
CA ASP A 45 -1.80 0.95 -10.26
C ASP A 45 -1.42 2.34 -9.73
N THR A 46 -2.40 3.16 -9.35
CA THR A 46 -2.17 4.49 -8.79
C THR A 46 -1.47 4.42 -7.44
N ALA A 47 -1.95 3.58 -6.53
CA ALA A 47 -1.34 3.40 -5.21
C ALA A 47 0.08 2.83 -5.33
N ALA A 48 0.30 1.95 -6.31
CA ALA A 48 1.58 1.36 -6.61
C ALA A 48 2.61 2.41 -7.08
N LEU A 49 2.22 3.31 -7.98
CA LEU A 49 3.05 4.44 -8.41
C LEU A 49 3.40 5.35 -7.23
N CYS A 50 2.41 5.80 -6.46
CA CYS A 50 2.63 6.68 -5.31
C CYS A 50 3.57 6.05 -4.27
N THR A 51 3.43 4.75 -4.01
CA THR A 51 4.29 4.02 -3.07
C THR A 51 5.73 3.94 -3.58
N SER A 52 5.91 3.70 -4.88
CA SER A 52 7.25 3.66 -5.47
C SER A 52 7.95 5.02 -5.37
N GLU A 53 7.27 6.10 -5.72
CA GLU A 53 7.82 7.46 -5.64
C GLU A 53 8.16 7.83 -4.19
N LEU A 54 7.25 7.56 -3.25
CA LEU A 54 7.47 7.83 -1.82
C LEU A 54 8.72 7.12 -1.30
N VAL A 55 8.84 5.81 -1.55
CA VAL A 55 9.95 5.01 -1.01
C VAL A 55 11.27 5.34 -1.72
N THR A 56 11.23 5.66 -3.02
CA THR A 56 12.41 6.18 -3.74
C THR A 56 12.88 7.50 -3.14
N ASN A 57 11.97 8.43 -2.84
CA ASN A 57 12.33 9.71 -2.21
C ASN A 57 12.96 9.50 -0.84
N VAL A 58 12.42 8.59 -0.02
CA VAL A 58 13.03 8.23 1.26
C VAL A 58 14.45 7.70 1.04
N HIS A 59 14.63 6.71 0.16
CA HIS A 59 15.96 6.12 -0.10
C HIS A 59 16.99 7.15 -0.60
N GLN A 60 16.57 8.17 -1.35
CA GLN A 60 17.48 9.18 -1.91
C GLN A 60 17.78 10.36 -0.96
N HIS A 61 16.95 10.58 0.06
CA HIS A 61 17.00 11.80 0.88
C HIS A 61 17.15 11.55 2.39
N THR A 62 17.33 10.30 2.82
CA THR A 62 17.68 9.93 4.20
C THR A 62 18.97 9.13 4.24
#